data_AF-A0A7Y0EP68-F1
#
_entry.id   AF-A0A7Y0EP68-F1
#
_cell.length_a   1.000
_cell.length_b   1.000
_cell.length_c   1.000
_cell.angle_alpha   90.00
_cell.angle_beta   90.00
_cell.angle_gamma   90.00
#
_symmetry.space_group_name_H-M   'P 1'
#
loop_
_entity.id
_entity.type
_entity.pdbx_description
1 polymer ?
#
loop_
_entity_poly.entity_id
_entity_poly.type
_entity_poly.pdbx_seq_one_letter_code
_entity_poly.pdbx_strand_id
1 'polypeptide(L)'
;MTTQTVHSFNKLEPLDYYPRFDGLADVRLRENIREVKTIGEYGGDGTPIESTEWQAEETYLVTDMSREQVEANRQWLLGNSKYAQHIMNSDVPNMDGPGLA
;
A
#
# COMPACT_ATOMS: atom_id res chain seq x y z
N MET A 1 -9.15 -12.02 7.20
CA MET A 1 -9.47 -10.87 6.33
C MET A 1 -9.02 -11.18 4.93
N THR A 2 -9.63 -10.57 3.92
CA THR A 2 -9.36 -10.90 2.52
C THR A 2 -8.44 -9.84 1.94
N THR A 3 -7.16 -10.19 1.74
CA THR A 3 -6.26 -9.43 0.86
C THR A 3 -6.75 -9.54 -0.57
N GLN A 4 -6.58 -8.47 -1.35
CA GLN A 4 -6.94 -8.43 -2.77
C GLN A 4 -5.68 -8.29 -3.63
N THR A 5 -5.56 -9.06 -4.71
CA THR A 5 -4.53 -8.80 -5.72
C THR A 5 -4.91 -7.56 -6.53
N VAL A 6 -4.03 -6.57 -6.56
CA VAL A 6 -4.18 -5.35 -7.37
C VAL A 6 -3.15 -5.30 -8.49
N HIS A 7 -3.51 -4.64 -9.58
CA HIS A 7 -2.74 -4.54 -10.82
C HIS A 7 -2.66 -3.06 -11.25
N SER A 8 -1.51 -2.63 -11.76
CA SER A 8 -1.31 -1.26 -12.23
C SER A 8 -0.21 -1.18 -13.29
N PHE A 9 -0.40 -0.35 -14.32
CA PHE A 9 0.67 -0.04 -15.29
C PHE A 9 1.71 0.94 -14.72
N ASN A 10 1.39 1.60 -13.60
CA ASN A 10 2.34 2.41 -12.84
C ASN A 10 2.88 1.62 -11.64
N LYS A 11 4.11 1.92 -11.21
CA LYS A 11 4.69 1.35 -10.01
C LYS A 11 3.77 1.60 -8.80
N LEU A 12 3.48 0.54 -8.06
CA LEU A 12 2.67 0.59 -6.85
C LEU A 12 3.53 1.03 -5.67
N GLU A 13 2.99 1.94 -4.86
CA GLU A 13 3.60 2.31 -3.58
C GLU A 13 3.13 1.35 -2.48
N PRO A 14 3.99 1.04 -1.49
CA PRO A 14 3.62 0.20 -0.34
C PRO A 14 2.50 0.78 0.52
N LEU A 15 2.35 2.11 0.51
CA LEU A 15 1.38 2.81 1.35
C LEU A 15 0.83 4.02 0.60
N ASP A 16 -0.51 4.10 0.52
CA ASP A 16 -1.22 5.33 0.13
C ASP A 16 -2.11 5.81 1.26
N TYR A 17 -2.25 7.12 1.41
CA TYR A 17 -3.07 7.78 2.43
C TYR A 17 -4.07 8.75 1.79
N TYR A 18 -5.34 8.60 2.15
CA TYR A 18 -6.44 9.45 1.69
C TYR A 18 -7.24 9.97 2.90
N PRO A 19 -7.12 11.26 3.25
CA PRO A 19 -7.89 11.83 4.35
C PRO A 19 -9.39 11.89 4.00
N ARG A 20 -10.25 11.68 4.99
CA ARG A 20 -11.69 11.85 4.89
C ARG A 20 -12.14 13.11 5.64
N PHE A 21 -13.37 13.55 5.38
CA PHE A 21 -13.95 14.73 6.05
C PHE A 21 -14.52 14.44 7.45
N ASP A 22 -14.62 13.17 7.84
CA ASP A 22 -15.15 12.70 9.12
C ASP A 22 -14.07 12.59 10.22
N GLY A 23 -12.83 13.00 9.92
CA GLY A 23 -11.69 12.90 10.83
C GLY A 23 -10.94 11.57 10.75
N LEU A 24 -11.37 10.65 9.87
CA LEU A 24 -10.66 9.40 9.58
C LEU A 24 -9.83 9.52 8.29
N ALA A 25 -9.11 8.45 7.97
CA ALA A 25 -8.38 8.29 6.74
C ALA A 25 -8.47 6.87 6.21
N ASP A 26 -8.45 6.75 4.89
CA ASP A 26 -8.27 5.51 4.18
C ASP A 26 -6.81 5.29 3.87
N VAL A 27 -6.29 4.16 4.29
CA VAL A 27 -4.92 3.73 4.03
C VAL A 27 -4.97 2.45 3.21
N ARG A 28 -4.24 2.46 2.08
CA ARG A 28 -4.01 1.25 1.29
C ARG A 28 -2.61 0.75 1.59
N LEU A 29 -2.51 -0.46 2.13
CA LEU A 29 -1.26 -1.11 2.45
C LEU A 29 -1.02 -2.21 1.43
N ARG A 30 0.16 -2.22 0.81
CA ARG A 30 0.52 -3.17 -0.24
C ARG A 30 1.78 -3.92 0.11
N GLU A 31 1.68 -5.23 0.02
CA GLU A 31 2.79 -6.16 0.18
C GLU A 31 3.04 -6.94 -1.10
N ASN A 32 4.17 -7.64 -1.16
CA ASN A 32 4.55 -8.48 -2.31
C ASN A 32 4.48 -7.75 -3.66
N ILE A 33 4.82 -6.45 -3.66
CA ILE A 33 4.87 -5.62 -4.86
C ILE A 33 5.92 -6.20 -5.81
N ARG A 34 5.48 -6.58 -7.00
CA ARG A 34 6.34 -7.16 -8.04
C ARG A 34 6.04 -6.58 -9.41
N GLU A 35 7.10 -6.46 -10.21
CA GLU A 35 7.00 -6.17 -11.64
C GLU A 35 6.76 -7.47 -12.39
N VAL A 36 5.76 -7.47 -13.27
CA VAL A 36 5.42 -8.56 -14.18
C VAL A 36 5.59 -8.03 -15.60
N LYS A 37 6.56 -8.60 -16.31
CA LYS A 37 6.77 -8.31 -17.72
C LYS A 37 6.04 -9.35 -18.55
N THR A 38 5.16 -8.90 -19.45
CA THR A 38 4.45 -9.78 -20.37
C THR A 38 4.87 -9.44 -21.79
N ILE A 39 5.30 -10.48 -22.51
CA ILE A 39 5.54 -10.42 -23.95
C ILE A 39 4.18 -10.65 -24.62
N GLY A 40 3.66 -9.62 -25.25
CA GLY A 40 2.38 -9.65 -25.97
C GLY A 40 2.55 -10.06 -27.43
N GLU A 41 1.74 -9.46 -28.31
CA GLU A 41 1.84 -9.67 -29.75
C GLU A 41 3.20 -9.18 -30.30
N TYR A 42 3.59 -9.75 -31.44
CA TYR A 42 4.72 -9.24 -32.22
C TYR A 42 4.23 -8.07 -33.08
N GLY A 43 4.97 -6.96 -33.07
CA GLY A 43 4.76 -5.84 -33.97
C GLY A 43 4.91 -6.24 -35.44
N GLY A 44 4.56 -5.34 -36.36
CA GLY A 44 4.61 -5.60 -37.80
C GLY A 44 6.01 -5.89 -38.37
N ASP A 45 7.06 -5.66 -37.59
CA ASP A 45 8.46 -5.96 -37.86
C ASP A 45 8.95 -7.27 -37.21
N GLY A 46 8.07 -8.00 -36.50
CA GLY A 46 8.42 -9.19 -35.75
C GLY A 46 9.08 -8.92 -34.40
N THR A 47 9.10 -7.66 -33.93
CA THR A 47 9.60 -7.31 -32.60
C THR A 47 8.52 -7.59 -31.54
N PRO A 48 8.81 -8.32 -30.45
CA PRO A 48 7.84 -8.53 -29.37
C PRO A 48 7.46 -7.20 -28.71
N ILE A 49 6.16 -6.97 -28.52
CA ILE A 49 5.67 -5.84 -27.73
C ILE A 49 5.72 -6.24 -26.26
N GLU A 50 6.62 -5.64 -25.51
CA GLU A 50 6.71 -5.82 -24.05
C GLU A 50 5.75 -4.87 -23.33
N SER A 51 5.05 -5.41 -22.33
CA SER A 51 4.26 -4.63 -21.39
C SER A 51 4.75 -4.88 -19.96
N THR A 52 4.81 -3.81 -19.18
CA THR A 52 5.13 -3.87 -17.75
C THR A 52 3.85 -3.64 -16.94
N GLU A 53 3.53 -4.58 -16.07
CA GLU A 53 2.46 -4.47 -15.07
C GLU A 53 3.06 -4.63 -13.67
N TRP A 54 2.56 -3.89 -12.70
CA TRP A 54 2.88 -4.04 -11.29
C TRP A 54 1.73 -4.71 -10.56
N GLN A 55 2.05 -5.72 -9.75
CA GLN A 55 1.07 -6.47 -8.96
C GLN A 55 1.42 -6.40 -7.48
N ALA A 56 0.41 -6.38 -6.60
CA ALA A 56 0.60 -6.43 -5.15
C ALA A 56 -0.58 -7.12 -4.44
N GLU A 57 -0.37 -7.54 -3.19
CA GLU A 57 -1.44 -7.86 -2.25
C GLU A 57 -1.82 -6.58 -1.50
N GLU A 58 -3.03 -6.07 -1.73
CA GLU A 58 -3.56 -4.88 -1.08
C GLU A 58 -4.46 -5.25 0.09
N THR A 59 -4.27 -4.55 1.21
CA THR A 59 -5.20 -4.49 2.33
C THR A 59 -5.66 -3.05 2.51
N TYR A 60 -6.96 -2.89 2.72
CA TYR A 60 -7.57 -1.60 3.01
C TYR A 60 -7.75 -1.43 4.51
N LEU A 61 -7.37 -0.25 5.01
CA LEU A 61 -7.40 0.13 6.41
C LEU A 61 -8.12 1.46 6.57
N VAL A 62 -9.02 1.55 7.54
CA VAL A 62 -9.54 2.83 8.06
C VAL A 62 -8.87 3.15 9.39
N THR A 63 -8.47 4.40 9.58
CA THR A 63 -7.75 4.86 10.78
C THR A 63 -8.10 6.30 11.14
N ASP A 64 -7.92 6.69 12.40
CA ASP A 64 -7.95 8.08 12.90
C ASP A 64 -6.58 8.77 12.83
N MET A 65 -5.53 8.08 12.34
CA MET A 65 -4.18 8.63 12.23
C MET A 65 -4.07 9.72 11.15
N SER A 66 -3.28 10.76 11.46
CA SER A 66 -2.81 11.74 10.47
C SER A 66 -1.83 11.12 9.48
N ARG A 67 -1.57 11.79 8.35
CA ARG A 67 -0.55 11.36 7.38
C ARG A 67 0.83 11.17 8.04
N GLU A 68 1.21 12.06 8.94
CA GLU A 68 2.50 12.02 9.64
C GLU A 68 2.59 10.80 10.57
N GLN A 69 1.51 10.50 11.30
CA GLN A 69 1.43 9.31 12.15
C GLN A 69 1.45 8.02 11.33
N VAL A 70 0.76 7.98 10.19
CA VAL A 70 0.79 6.83 9.28
C VAL A 70 2.19 6.60 8.73
N GLU A 71 2.90 7.66 8.33
CA GLU A 71 4.28 7.50 7.82
C GLU A 71 5.24 7.09 8.94
N ALA A 72 5.13 7.69 10.13
CA ALA A 72 5.95 7.30 11.30
C ALA A 72 5.76 5.82 11.67
N ASN A 73 4.54 5.30 11.54
CA ASN A 73 4.19 3.92 11.86
C ASN A 73 4.19 2.98 10.65
N ARG A 74 4.69 3.41 9.49
CA ARG A 74 4.61 2.67 8.22
C ARG A 74 5.09 1.23 8.31
N GLN A 75 6.23 0.99 8.96
CA GLN A 75 6.80 -0.36 9.08
C GLN A 75 5.90 -1.29 9.90
N TRP A 76 5.35 -0.77 11.01
CA TRP A 76 4.44 -1.53 11.84
C TRP A 76 3.13 -1.81 11.11
N LEU A 77 2.59 -0.81 10.41
CA LEU A 77 1.37 -0.94 9.63
C LEU A 77 1.50 -1.99 8.52
N LEU A 78 2.59 -1.97 7.76
CA LEU A 78 2.82 -2.98 6.71
C LEU A 78 2.87 -4.38 7.32
N GLY A 79 3.67 -4.60 8.36
CA GLY A 79 3.81 -5.91 8.99
C GLY A 79 2.55 -6.44 9.69
N ASN A 80 1.60 -5.57 10.03
CA ASN A 80 0.35 -5.93 10.70
C ASN A 80 -0.89 -5.80 9.80
N SER A 81 -0.71 -5.40 8.54
CA SER A 81 -1.78 -5.10 7.58
C SER A 81 -2.81 -6.23 7.46
N LYS A 82 -2.38 -7.49 7.51
CA LYS A 82 -3.25 -8.67 7.33
C LYS A 82 -4.23 -8.94 8.48
N TYR A 83 -4.06 -8.27 9.63
CA TYR A 83 -4.78 -8.60 10.86
C TYR A 83 -5.91 -7.62 11.22
N ALA A 84 -6.03 -6.48 10.54
CA ALA A 84 -6.96 -5.43 10.94
C ALA A 84 -7.61 -4.68 9.76
N GLN A 85 -8.95 -4.66 9.72
CA GLN A 85 -9.73 -3.76 8.84
C GLN A 85 -9.76 -2.33 9.38
N HIS A 86 -9.49 -2.20 10.68
CA HIS A 86 -9.46 -0.95 11.42
C HIS A 86 -8.28 -1.00 12.40
N ILE A 87 -7.41 -0.01 12.32
CA ILE A 87 -6.28 0.22 13.23
C ILE A 87 -6.40 1.67 13.65
N MET A 88 -6.76 1.89 14.89
CA MET A 88 -6.73 3.22 15.49
C MET A 88 -5.32 3.56 15.92
N ASN A 89 -5.01 4.85 16.06
CA ASN A 89 -3.76 5.33 16.63
C ASN A 89 -3.47 4.70 18.00
N SER A 90 -4.51 4.39 18.79
CA SER A 90 -4.38 3.71 20.08
C SER A 90 -3.93 2.25 20.00
N ASP A 91 -4.12 1.60 18.85
CA ASP A 91 -3.76 0.19 18.63
C ASP A 91 -2.31 0.04 18.20
N VAL A 92 -1.71 1.12 17.70
CA VAL A 92 -0.30 1.16 17.32
C VAL A 92 0.52 1.37 18.59
N PRO A 93 1.48 0.48 18.91
CA PRO A 93 2.39 0.71 20.02
C PRO A 93 3.06 2.07 19.83
N ASN A 94 3.21 2.87 20.90
CA ASN A 94 4.03 4.09 20.89
C ASN A 94 5.46 3.70 20.48
N MET A 95 5.71 3.69 19.18
CA MET A 95 7.03 3.65 18.57
C MET A 95 7.46 5.10 18.62
N ASP A 96 7.98 5.54 19.78
CA ASP A 96 8.42 6.91 20.01
C ASP A 96 9.16 7.44 18.76
N GLY A 97 8.49 8.29 17.98
CA GLY A 97 9.16 9.25 17.11
C GLY A 97 10.09 10.08 17.99
N PRO A 98 11.24 10.55 17.45
CA PRO A 98 12.37 11.01 18.24
C PRO A 98 11.88 11.96 19.33
N GLY A 99 12.10 11.54 20.58
CA GLY A 99 11.69 12.31 21.75
C GLY A 99 12.14 13.75 21.57
N LEU A 100 11.17 14.67 21.60
CA LEU A 100 11.44 16.07 21.83
C LEU A 100 11.94 16.20 23.27
N ALA A 101 13.26 16.12 23.42
CA ALA A 101 14.02 16.65 24.54
C ALA A 101 14.67 17.97 24.13
#